data_AF-A0A1B4LPK6-F1
#
_entry.id   AF-A0A1B4LPK6-F1
#
_cell.length_a   1.000
_cell.length_b   1.000
_cell.length_c   1.000
_cell.angle_alpha   90.00
_cell.angle_beta   90.00
_cell.angle_gamma   90.00
#
_symmetry.space_group_name_H-M   'P 1'
#
loop_
_entity.id
_entity.type
_entity.pdbx_description
1 polymer ?
#
loop_
_entity_poly.entity_id
_entity_poly.type
_entity_poly.pdbx_seq_one_letter_code
_entity_poly.pdbx_strand_id
1 'polypeptide(L)'
;MVNMLTLGGGFGADPIDGAYWSLGAELRFYRLVAILIIVGQIGRSERWLFVWLIGTVLVEIFPFIKLKTFLVTDYAGFFIAGAACFLIRAHGLSRSRVVLLCASWALSLYHEFQLLPSFSEHFRLDLSPVVIGIVMTSFFVVLLGLALRRTPILHGSRWAWFGAVSYPLYLIHQNVGYMLFNLTDATANSDVLFWSVIAAAIAFALMVHVAVEKPLARPLRSGIVLGLDALRNWALTAQRSRMRQ
;
A
#
# COMPACT_ATOMS: atom_id res chain seq x y z
N MET A 1 4.47 -20.50 -11.10
CA MET A 1 4.45 -20.63 -9.62
C MET A 1 5.04 -19.43 -8.88
N VAL A 2 6.13 -18.80 -9.35
CA VAL A 2 6.76 -17.64 -8.68
C VAL A 2 5.83 -16.42 -8.49
N ASN A 3 4.84 -16.26 -9.39
CA ASN A 3 3.93 -15.12 -9.37
C ASN A 3 2.74 -15.24 -8.40
N MET A 4 2.54 -16.41 -7.76
CA MET A 4 1.38 -16.63 -6.85
C MET A 4 1.49 -15.88 -5.51
N LEU A 5 2.69 -15.48 -5.10
CA LEU A 5 2.96 -14.79 -3.84
C LEU A 5 3.46 -13.36 -4.04
N THR A 6 3.36 -12.82 -5.26
CA THR A 6 3.85 -11.47 -5.63
C THR A 6 5.38 -11.34 -5.50
N LEU A 7 6.05 -12.48 -5.45
CA LEU A 7 7.51 -12.63 -5.42
C LEU A 7 8.16 -12.41 -6.79
N GLY A 8 7.36 -12.25 -7.86
CA GLY A 8 7.86 -12.13 -9.24
C GLY A 8 8.95 -11.07 -9.40
N GLY A 9 8.69 -9.85 -8.91
CA GLY A 9 9.65 -8.74 -9.02
C GLY A 9 10.94 -8.92 -8.18
N GLY A 10 10.96 -9.84 -7.20
CA GLY A 10 12.15 -10.18 -6.42
C GLY A 10 12.99 -11.31 -7.01
N PHE A 11 12.41 -12.10 -7.92
CA PHE A 11 13.04 -13.27 -8.54
C PHE A 11 13.17 -13.14 -10.07
N GLY A 12 13.08 -11.92 -10.61
CA GLY A 12 13.30 -11.64 -12.03
C GLY A 12 12.17 -12.07 -12.96
N ALA A 13 10.96 -12.27 -12.45
CA ALA A 13 9.77 -12.51 -13.26
C ALA A 13 8.99 -11.22 -13.44
N ASP A 14 8.54 -10.96 -14.66
CA ASP A 14 7.72 -9.80 -14.96
C ASP A 14 6.41 -9.85 -14.13
N PRO A 15 5.97 -8.69 -13.60
CA PRO A 15 4.67 -8.59 -12.96
C PRO A 15 3.58 -9.13 -13.87
N ILE A 16 2.64 -9.92 -13.33
CA ILE A 16 1.46 -10.40 -14.11
C ILE A 16 0.67 -9.22 -14.66
N ASP A 17 0.63 -8.13 -13.91
CA ASP A 17 -0.06 -6.91 -14.25
C ASP A 17 0.74 -5.69 -13.78
N GLY A 18 0.61 -4.57 -14.48
CA GLY A 18 1.33 -3.33 -14.17
C GLY A 18 1.06 -2.87 -12.75
N ALA A 19 -0.20 -2.95 -12.28
CA ALA A 19 -0.61 -2.55 -10.94
C ALA A 19 0.23 -3.16 -9.79
N TYR A 20 0.80 -4.36 -9.99
CA TYR A 20 1.52 -5.12 -8.96
C TYR A 20 2.81 -4.44 -8.47
N TRP A 21 3.29 -3.40 -9.17
CA TRP A 21 4.44 -2.61 -8.71
C TRP A 21 4.23 -2.09 -7.28
N SER A 22 3.01 -1.68 -6.93
CA SER A 22 2.68 -1.10 -5.62
C SER A 22 2.72 -2.13 -4.49
N LEU A 23 2.31 -3.36 -4.76
CA LEU A 23 2.42 -4.47 -3.81
C LEU A 23 3.87 -4.85 -3.52
N GLY A 24 4.75 -4.73 -4.52
CA GLY A 24 6.19 -4.87 -4.32
C GLY A 24 6.76 -3.82 -3.37
N ALA A 25 6.31 -2.56 -3.47
CA ALA A 25 6.67 -1.50 -2.53
C ALA A 25 6.12 -1.78 -1.12
N GLU A 26 4.86 -2.22 -1.03
CA GLU A 26 4.20 -2.58 0.23
C GLU A 26 4.91 -3.74 0.96
N LEU A 27 5.30 -4.79 0.25
CA LEU A 27 6.03 -5.92 0.84
C LEU A 27 7.40 -5.48 1.41
N ARG A 28 8.09 -4.56 0.73
CA ARG A 28 9.36 -3.99 1.23
C ARG A 28 9.13 -3.13 2.49
N PHE A 29 8.04 -2.37 2.55
CA PHE A 29 7.64 -1.67 3.77
C PHE A 29 7.37 -2.65 4.92
N TYR A 30 6.56 -3.70 4.68
CA TYR A 30 6.29 -4.70 5.72
C TYR A 30 7.52 -5.46 6.18
N ARG A 31 8.53 -5.63 5.31
CA ARG A 31 9.84 -6.15 5.73
C ARG A 31 10.50 -5.24 6.77
N LEU A 32 10.47 -3.92 6.59
CA LEU A 32 11.01 -2.97 7.59
C LEU A 32 10.23 -3.07 8.91
N VAL A 33 8.90 -3.16 8.84
CA VAL A 33 8.04 -3.34 10.03
C VAL A 33 8.34 -4.67 10.72
N ALA A 34 8.53 -5.76 9.97
CA ALA A 34 8.86 -7.08 10.51
C ALA A 34 10.21 -7.06 11.24
N ILE A 35 11.24 -6.43 10.67
CA ILE A 35 12.52 -6.22 11.35
C ILE A 35 12.31 -5.44 12.65
N LEU A 36 11.52 -4.36 12.62
CA LEU A 36 11.24 -3.54 13.79
C LEU A 36 10.53 -4.32 14.91
N ILE A 37 9.61 -5.23 14.55
CA ILE A 37 8.93 -6.13 15.48
C ILE A 37 9.90 -7.16 16.07
N ILE A 38 10.73 -7.79 15.24
CA ILE A 38 11.72 -8.80 15.68
C ILE A 38 12.72 -8.21 16.69
N VAL A 39 13.16 -6.96 16.45
CA VAL A 39 14.07 -6.25 17.37
C VAL A 39 13.32 -5.71 18.62
N GLY A 40 11.99 -5.86 18.68
CA GLY A 40 11.17 -5.45 19.83
C GLY A 40 11.04 -3.93 19.98
N GLN A 41 11.25 -3.16 18.91
CA GLN A 41 11.27 -1.69 18.95
C GLN A 41 9.98 -1.04 18.44
N ILE A 42 8.91 -1.82 18.22
CA ILE A 42 7.63 -1.32 17.70
C ILE A 42 7.01 -0.23 18.59
N GLY A 43 7.22 -0.30 19.92
CA GLY A 43 6.78 0.72 20.86
C GLY A 43 7.50 2.07 20.70
N ARG A 44 8.62 2.11 19.97
CA ARG A 44 9.37 3.33 19.61
C ARG A 44 9.23 3.66 18.12
N SER A 45 8.16 3.20 17.47
CA SER A 45 7.89 3.39 16.05
C SER A 45 8.03 4.84 15.59
N GLU A 46 7.55 5.82 16.38
CA GLU A 46 7.68 7.25 16.06
C GLU A 46 9.15 7.66 15.78
N ARG A 47 10.10 7.19 16.61
CA ARG A 47 11.53 7.45 16.42
C ARG A 47 12.06 6.81 15.15
N TRP A 48 11.67 5.57 14.88
CA TRP A 48 12.11 4.84 13.69
C TRP A 48 11.53 5.43 12.40
N LEU A 49 10.34 6.01 12.44
CA LEU A 49 9.79 6.77 11.31
C LEU A 49 10.62 8.02 11.01
N PHE A 50 11.11 8.74 12.04
CA PHE A 50 12.06 9.84 11.83
C PHE A 50 13.39 9.36 11.26
N VAL A 51 13.94 8.26 11.78
CA VAL A 51 15.18 7.65 11.24
C VAL A 51 14.99 7.26 9.78
N TRP A 52 13.85 6.68 9.43
CA TRP A 52 13.54 6.32 8.05
C TRP A 52 13.36 7.55 7.15
N LEU A 53 12.70 8.61 7.64
CA LEU A 53 12.56 9.87 6.93
C LEU A 53 13.92 10.52 6.64
N ILE A 54 14.77 10.63 7.67
CA ILE A 54 16.12 11.19 7.53
C ILE A 54 16.96 10.31 6.60
N GLY A 55 16.92 9.00 6.78
CA GLY A 55 17.60 8.04 5.91
C GLY A 55 17.15 8.17 4.45
N THR A 56 15.87 8.42 4.22
CA THR A 56 15.32 8.67 2.88
C THR A 56 15.92 9.93 2.26
N VAL A 57 15.89 11.05 2.98
CA VAL A 57 16.47 12.32 2.49
C VAL A 57 17.97 12.18 2.21
N LEU A 58 18.71 11.48 3.09
CA LEU A 58 20.14 11.24 2.89
C LEU A 58 20.43 10.39 1.65
N VAL A 59 19.60 9.40 1.35
CA VAL A 59 19.75 8.57 0.14
C VAL A 59 19.45 9.37 -1.13
N GLU A 60 18.52 10.32 -1.09
CA GLU A 60 18.26 11.19 -2.24
C GLU A 60 19.44 12.14 -2.51
N ILE A 61 20.18 12.56 -1.46
CA ILE A 61 21.41 13.37 -1.61
C ILE A 61 22.60 12.51 -2.04
N PHE A 62 22.73 11.31 -1.48
CA PHE A 62 23.81 10.37 -1.75
C PHE A 62 23.24 9.06 -2.30
N PRO A 63 23.04 8.95 -3.64
CA PRO A 63 22.28 7.87 -4.24
C PRO A 63 23.02 6.53 -4.18
N PHE A 64 22.79 5.78 -3.09
CA PHE A 64 23.17 4.38 -2.97
C PHE A 64 22.01 3.48 -3.41
N ILE A 65 22.07 2.95 -4.63
CA ILE A 65 20.98 2.17 -5.27
C ILE A 65 20.41 1.07 -4.35
N LYS A 66 21.28 0.30 -3.68
CA LYS A 66 20.84 -0.78 -2.76
C LYS A 66 20.03 -0.24 -1.58
N LEU A 67 20.43 0.91 -1.02
CA LEU A 67 19.75 1.52 0.11
C LEU A 67 18.43 2.17 -0.32
N LYS A 68 18.40 2.75 -1.54
CA LYS A 68 17.20 3.27 -2.19
C LYS A 68 16.09 2.23 -2.26
N THR A 69 16.40 1.06 -2.82
CA THR A 69 15.46 -0.07 -2.92
C THR A 69 15.11 -0.66 -1.56
N PHE A 70 16.06 -0.71 -0.63
CA PHE A 70 15.83 -1.27 0.70
C PHE A 70 14.87 -0.43 1.53
N LEU A 71 15.04 0.90 1.52
CA LEU A 71 14.23 1.87 2.23
C LEU A 71 12.97 2.31 1.47
N VAL A 72 12.76 1.86 0.24
CA VAL A 72 11.57 2.21 -0.56
C VAL A 72 11.43 3.74 -0.67
N THR A 73 12.55 4.44 -0.92
CA THR A 73 12.61 5.91 -0.76
C THR A 73 11.57 6.63 -1.62
N ASP A 74 11.34 6.13 -2.84
CA ASP A 74 10.38 6.70 -3.80
C ASP A 74 8.98 6.89 -3.18
N TYR A 75 8.55 5.96 -2.32
CA TYR A 75 7.22 5.96 -1.70
C TYR A 75 7.24 6.13 -0.16
N ALA A 76 8.42 6.31 0.44
CA ALA A 76 8.60 6.35 1.89
C ALA A 76 7.76 7.46 2.54
N GLY A 77 7.64 8.62 1.88
CA GLY A 77 6.80 9.73 2.33
C GLY A 77 5.35 9.31 2.60
N PHE A 78 4.73 8.57 1.68
CA PHE A 78 3.35 8.09 1.84
C PHE A 78 3.21 7.07 2.99
N PHE A 79 4.14 6.13 3.12
CA PHE A 79 4.13 5.15 4.21
C PHE A 79 4.33 5.80 5.58
N ILE A 80 5.27 6.75 5.69
CA ILE A 80 5.53 7.51 6.92
C ILE A 80 4.31 8.36 7.29
N ALA A 81 3.67 9.01 6.32
CA ALA A 81 2.45 9.79 6.54
C ALA A 81 1.31 8.92 7.07
N GLY A 82 1.08 7.74 6.47
CA GLY A 82 0.09 6.78 6.94
C GLY A 82 0.35 6.31 8.38
N ALA A 83 1.61 5.96 8.69
CA ALA A 83 2.02 5.57 10.03
C ALA A 83 1.88 6.73 11.04
N ALA A 84 2.22 7.96 10.65
CA ALA A 84 2.04 9.16 11.47
C ALA A 84 0.55 9.40 11.78
N CYS A 85 -0.34 9.29 10.78
CA CYS A 85 -1.79 9.37 10.96
C CYS A 85 -2.31 8.29 11.92
N PHE A 86 -1.79 7.05 11.84
CA PHE A 86 -2.10 6.01 12.81
C PHE A 86 -1.66 6.38 14.23
N LEU A 87 -0.44 6.88 14.41
CA LEU A 87 0.07 7.33 15.71
C LEU A 87 -0.73 8.50 16.28
N ILE A 88 -1.16 9.43 15.43
CA ILE A 88 -2.06 10.53 15.82
C ILE A 88 -3.40 9.97 16.31
N ARG A 89 -3.97 9.01 15.58
CA ARG A 89 -5.23 8.36 15.96
C ARG A 89 -5.13 7.55 17.26
N ALA A 90 -3.99 6.91 17.51
CA ALA A 90 -3.78 6.03 18.66
C ALA A 90 -3.36 6.78 19.93
N HIS A 91 -2.52 7.80 19.80
CA HIS A 91 -1.87 8.47 20.92
C HIS A 91 -2.13 9.98 20.96
N GLY A 92 -2.97 10.51 20.08
CA GLY A 92 -3.32 11.93 20.01
C GLY A 92 -2.36 12.78 19.17
N LEU A 93 -2.65 14.08 19.10
CA LEU A 93 -1.80 15.04 18.38
C LEU A 93 -0.58 15.42 19.23
N SER A 94 0.61 15.42 18.65
CA SER A 94 1.83 15.93 19.28
C SER A 94 2.64 16.75 18.27
N ARG A 95 3.47 17.69 18.76
CA ARG A 95 4.34 18.50 17.88
C ARG A 95 5.24 17.63 17.02
N SER A 96 5.77 16.54 17.57
CA SER A 96 6.61 15.58 16.84
C SER A 96 5.84 14.89 15.71
N ARG A 97 4.62 14.42 15.95
CA ARG A 97 3.79 13.75 14.91
C ARG A 97 3.35 14.69 13.81
N VAL A 98 3.06 15.94 14.15
CA VAL A 98 2.76 16.99 13.16
C VAL A 98 3.99 17.25 12.29
N VAL A 99 5.18 17.41 12.89
CA VAL A 99 6.44 17.57 12.13
C VAL A 99 6.68 16.38 11.22
N LEU A 100 6.48 15.15 11.71
CA LEU A 100 6.64 13.93 10.92
C LEU A 100 5.68 13.90 9.72
N LEU A 101 4.42 14.27 9.92
CA LEU A 101 3.41 14.32 8.85
C LEU A 101 3.73 15.43 7.84
N CYS A 102 4.07 16.64 8.28
CA CYS A 102 4.42 17.74 7.38
C CYS A 102 5.70 17.46 6.59
N ALA A 103 6.71 16.86 7.21
CA ALA A 103 7.95 16.52 6.55
C ALA A 103 7.76 15.39 5.52
N SER A 104 6.95 14.37 5.85
CA SER A 104 6.60 13.31 4.89
C SER A 104 5.72 13.83 3.74
N TRP A 105 4.83 14.79 3.99
CA TRP A 105 4.08 15.50 2.95
C TRP A 105 5.00 16.27 2.02
N ALA A 106 5.92 17.08 2.56
CA ALA A 106 6.87 17.85 1.76
C ALA A 106 7.78 16.95 0.92
N LEU A 107 8.26 15.84 1.50
CA LEU A 107 9.04 14.83 0.78
C LEU A 107 8.25 14.20 -0.38
N SER A 108 6.97 13.88 -0.14
CA SER A 108 6.11 13.28 -1.16
C SER A 108 5.86 14.25 -2.32
N LEU A 109 5.59 15.53 -2.03
CA LEU A 109 5.47 16.56 -3.06
C LEU A 109 6.77 16.77 -3.84
N TYR A 110 7.91 16.75 -3.16
CA TYR A 110 9.21 16.86 -3.80
C TYR A 110 9.44 15.74 -4.81
N HIS A 111 9.17 14.48 -4.44
CA HIS A 111 9.29 13.35 -5.37
C HIS A 111 8.33 13.47 -6.56
N GLU A 112 7.08 13.85 -6.31
CA GLU A 112 6.09 13.98 -7.38
C GLU A 112 6.47 15.09 -8.38
N PHE A 113 6.97 16.23 -7.90
CA PHE A 113 7.42 17.32 -8.77
C PHE A 113 8.69 16.97 -9.56
N GLN A 114 9.54 16.08 -9.05
CA GLN A 114 10.69 15.57 -9.81
C GLN A 114 10.27 14.61 -10.94
N LEU A 115 9.20 13.84 -10.74
CA LEU A 115 8.67 12.92 -11.75
C LEU A 115 7.81 13.63 -12.81
N LEU A 116 7.26 14.80 -12.46
CA LEU A 116 6.32 15.54 -13.29
C LEU A 116 6.79 15.79 -14.74
N PRO A 117 8.04 16.25 -15.02
CA PRO A 117 8.49 16.46 -16.39
C PRO A 117 8.45 15.18 -17.24
N SER A 118 8.85 14.04 -16.64
CA SER A 118 8.85 12.75 -17.33
C SER A 118 7.43 12.29 -17.65
N PHE A 119 6.47 12.53 -16.75
CA PHE A 119 5.06 12.21 -16.99
C PHE A 119 4.42 13.11 -18.05
N SER A 120 4.69 14.42 -18.00
CA SER A 120 4.20 15.35 -19.02
C SER A 120 4.67 14.97 -20.42
N GLU A 121 5.94 14.56 -20.55
CA GLU A 121 6.49 14.08 -21.82
C GLU A 121 5.85 12.75 -22.27
N HIS A 122 5.75 11.78 -21.36
CA HIS A 122 5.21 10.45 -21.66
C HIS A 122 3.75 10.50 -22.13
N PHE A 123 2.92 11.28 -21.44
CA PHE A 123 1.50 11.41 -21.76
C PHE A 123 1.19 12.51 -22.78
N ARG A 124 2.19 13.33 -23.17
CA ARG A 124 2.02 14.50 -24.04
C ARG A 124 0.95 15.47 -23.54
N LEU A 125 0.89 15.65 -22.22
CA LEU A 125 -0.07 16.51 -21.54
C LEU A 125 0.70 17.48 -20.64
N ASP A 126 0.33 18.76 -20.71
CA ASP A 126 0.89 19.77 -19.81
C ASP A 126 0.26 19.63 -18.42
N LEU A 127 0.88 18.81 -17.58
CA LEU A 127 0.45 18.60 -16.20
C LEU A 127 0.84 19.80 -15.32
N SER A 128 -0.16 20.44 -14.72
CA SER A 128 0.06 21.59 -13.83
C SER A 128 0.61 21.15 -12.47
N PRO A 129 1.79 21.64 -12.04
CA PRO A 129 2.33 21.35 -10.70
C PRO A 129 1.40 21.79 -9.57
N VAL A 130 0.64 22.87 -9.80
CA VAL A 130 -0.31 23.43 -8.82
C VAL A 130 -1.48 22.47 -8.61
N VAL A 131 -2.06 21.93 -9.70
CA VAL A 131 -3.17 20.98 -9.61
C VAL A 131 -2.74 19.72 -8.87
N ILE A 132 -1.57 19.17 -9.21
CA ILE A 132 -1.01 17.99 -8.54
C ILE A 132 -0.77 18.27 -7.06
N GLY A 133 -0.17 19.42 -6.73
CA GLY A 133 0.06 19.84 -5.36
C GLY A 133 -1.23 19.94 -4.55
N ILE A 134 -2.29 20.52 -5.12
CA ILE A 134 -3.61 20.62 -4.49
C ILE A 134 -4.22 19.23 -4.26
N VAL A 135 -4.22 18.38 -5.29
CA VAL A 135 -4.79 17.02 -5.21
C VAL A 135 -4.04 16.19 -4.17
N MET A 136 -2.71 16.17 -4.22
CA MET A 136 -1.88 15.46 -3.23
C MET A 136 -2.13 15.98 -1.81
N THR A 137 -2.14 17.30 -1.62
CA THR A 137 -2.41 17.90 -0.30
C THR A 137 -3.80 17.56 0.21
N SER A 138 -4.80 17.48 -0.68
CA SER A 138 -6.17 17.10 -0.30
C SER A 138 -6.22 15.70 0.31
N PHE A 139 -5.47 14.73 -0.23
CA PHE A 139 -5.37 13.38 0.34
C PHE A 139 -4.78 13.41 1.75
N PHE A 140 -3.69 14.17 1.98
CA PHE A 140 -3.09 14.32 3.31
C PHE A 140 -4.05 14.97 4.31
N VAL A 141 -4.80 16.00 3.88
CA VAL A 141 -5.82 16.65 4.72
C VAL A 141 -6.94 15.68 5.09
N VAL A 142 -7.44 14.90 4.13
CA VAL A 142 -8.45 13.87 4.38
C VAL A 142 -7.94 12.81 5.36
N LEU A 143 -6.72 12.31 5.18
CA LEU A 143 -6.10 11.34 6.07
C LEU A 143 -5.92 11.89 7.49
N LEU A 144 -5.51 13.15 7.63
CA LEU A 144 -5.40 13.82 8.92
C LEU A 144 -6.79 14.00 9.58
N GLY A 145 -7.80 14.40 8.81
CA GLY A 145 -9.19 14.52 9.29
C GLY A 145 -9.73 13.19 9.82
N LEU A 146 -9.43 12.08 9.11
CA LEU A 146 -9.71 10.72 9.54
C LEU A 146 -8.96 10.34 10.83
N ALA A 147 -7.67 10.67 10.92
CA ALA A 147 -6.86 10.38 12.09
C ALA A 147 -7.36 11.10 13.34
N LEU A 148 -7.86 12.33 13.20
CA LEU A 148 -8.42 13.15 14.27
C LEU A 148 -9.83 12.72 14.72
N ARG A 149 -10.43 11.70 14.08
CA ARG A 149 -11.81 11.21 14.33
C ARG A 149 -12.87 12.32 14.26
N ARG A 150 -12.64 13.36 13.47
CA ARG A 150 -13.59 14.47 13.29
C ARG A 150 -14.74 14.12 12.34
N THR A 151 -14.71 12.93 11.75
CA THR A 151 -15.67 12.44 10.74
C THR A 151 -16.43 11.20 11.22
N PRO A 152 -17.39 11.35 12.16
CA PRO A 152 -18.15 10.22 12.73
C PRO A 152 -18.88 9.37 11.66
N ILE A 153 -19.18 9.97 10.49
CA ILE A 153 -19.81 9.33 9.32
C ILE A 153 -18.96 8.16 8.79
N LEU A 154 -17.63 8.21 8.95
CA LEU A 154 -16.67 7.26 8.36
C LEU A 154 -16.38 6.05 9.26
N HIS A 155 -17.08 5.91 10.39
CA HIS A 155 -16.90 4.82 11.36
C HIS A 155 -17.88 3.65 11.18
N GLY A 156 -18.78 3.71 10.20
CA GLY A 156 -19.78 2.66 9.96
C GLY A 156 -19.23 1.39 9.31
N SER A 157 -19.87 0.25 9.59
CA SER A 157 -19.55 -1.07 8.99
C SER A 157 -19.60 -1.06 7.44
N ARG A 158 -20.34 -0.14 6.83
CA ARG A 158 -20.40 0.04 5.37
C ARG A 158 -19.04 0.42 4.75
N TRP A 159 -18.21 1.20 5.45
CA TRP A 159 -16.89 1.59 4.96
C TRP A 159 -15.88 0.44 5.00
N ALA A 160 -16.02 -0.45 5.98
CA ALA A 160 -15.24 -1.68 6.02
C ALA A 160 -15.53 -2.58 4.81
N TRP A 161 -16.77 -2.57 4.32
CA TRP A 161 -17.14 -3.31 3.11
C TRP A 161 -16.49 -2.73 1.85
N PHE A 162 -16.48 -1.41 1.67
CA PHE A 162 -15.75 -0.78 0.56
C PHE A 162 -14.25 -1.10 0.59
N GLY A 163 -13.63 -1.13 1.77
CA GLY A 163 -12.25 -1.57 1.94
C GLY A 163 -12.01 -3.06 1.66
N ALA A 164 -13.05 -3.90 1.74
CA ALA A 164 -12.93 -5.32 1.39
C ALA A 164 -13.00 -5.52 -0.14
N VAL A 165 -13.80 -4.71 -0.83
CA VAL A 165 -13.96 -4.78 -2.30
C VAL A 165 -12.76 -4.17 -3.04
N SER A 166 -12.03 -3.24 -2.40
CA SER A 166 -10.88 -2.59 -3.03
C SER A 166 -9.77 -3.57 -3.39
N TYR A 167 -9.59 -4.67 -2.64
CA TYR A 167 -8.55 -5.66 -2.93
C TYR A 167 -8.84 -6.47 -4.22
N PRO A 168 -10.01 -7.12 -4.38
CA PRO A 168 -10.37 -7.75 -5.65
C PRO A 168 -10.35 -6.77 -6.83
N LEU A 169 -10.85 -5.54 -6.61
CA LEU A 169 -10.85 -4.52 -7.65
C LEU A 169 -9.42 -4.19 -8.08
N TYR A 170 -8.51 -3.94 -7.14
CA TYR A 170 -7.10 -3.69 -7.42
C TYR A 170 -6.45 -4.81 -8.24
N LEU A 171 -6.74 -6.08 -7.94
CA LEU A 171 -6.14 -7.20 -8.65
C LEU A 171 -6.60 -7.36 -10.10
N ILE A 172 -7.82 -6.94 -10.43
CA ILE A 172 -8.44 -7.25 -11.72
C ILE A 172 -8.68 -6.03 -12.60
N HIS A 173 -8.69 -4.81 -12.04
CA HIS A 173 -9.15 -3.61 -12.75
C HIS A 173 -8.38 -3.35 -14.05
N GLN A 174 -7.07 -3.57 -14.06
CA GLN A 174 -6.22 -3.26 -15.20
C GLN A 174 -6.43 -4.28 -16.34
N ASN A 175 -6.35 -5.58 -16.06
CA ASN A 175 -6.66 -6.63 -17.05
C ASN A 175 -8.10 -6.58 -17.59
N VAL A 176 -9.09 -6.39 -16.72
CA VAL A 176 -10.50 -6.26 -17.13
C VAL A 176 -10.70 -5.00 -17.96
N GLY A 177 -10.06 -3.89 -17.56
CA GLY A 177 -10.06 -2.65 -18.31
C GLY A 177 -9.54 -2.84 -19.74
N TYR A 178 -8.35 -3.41 -19.90
CA TYR A 178 -7.78 -3.66 -21.22
C TYR A 178 -8.63 -4.60 -22.08
N MET A 179 -9.18 -5.66 -21.48
CA MET A 179 -10.05 -6.58 -22.22
C MET A 179 -11.29 -5.85 -22.75
N LEU A 180 -11.94 -5.02 -21.93
CA LEU A 180 -13.11 -4.25 -22.35
C LEU A 180 -12.75 -3.21 -23.42
N PHE A 181 -11.66 -2.46 -23.25
CA PHE A 181 -11.20 -1.48 -24.24
C PHE A 181 -10.86 -2.14 -25.59
N ASN A 182 -10.27 -3.33 -25.58
CA ASN A 182 -9.93 -4.06 -26.81
C ASN A 182 -11.15 -4.68 -27.51
N LEU A 183 -12.25 -4.88 -26.80
CA LEU A 183 -13.50 -5.42 -27.35
C LEU A 183 -14.42 -4.32 -27.92
N THR A 184 -14.18 -3.06 -27.58
CA THR A 184 -14.97 -1.92 -28.05
C THR A 184 -14.33 -1.24 -29.25
N ASP A 185 -15.14 -0.99 -30.28
CA ASP A 185 -14.73 -0.22 -31.45
C ASP A 185 -14.37 1.23 -31.10
N ALA A 186 -13.41 1.79 -31.82
CA ALA A 186 -12.92 3.17 -31.66
C ALA A 186 -13.98 4.26 -31.93
N THR A 187 -15.18 3.89 -32.38
CA THR A 187 -16.31 4.78 -32.66
C THR A 187 -17.26 4.94 -31.47
N ALA A 188 -17.05 4.18 -30.38
CA ALA A 188 -17.84 4.31 -29.16
C ALA A 188 -17.61 5.66 -28.48
N ASN A 189 -18.67 6.23 -27.90
CA ASN A 189 -18.55 7.45 -27.11
C ASN A 189 -17.63 7.19 -25.89
N SER A 190 -16.52 7.93 -25.81
CA SER A 190 -15.48 7.77 -24.81
C SER A 190 -16.00 7.88 -23.37
N ASP A 191 -16.96 8.76 -23.10
CA ASP A 191 -17.52 8.95 -21.77
C ASP A 191 -18.37 7.75 -21.35
N VAL A 192 -19.19 7.25 -22.27
CA VAL A 192 -20.03 6.06 -22.04
C VAL A 192 -19.14 4.83 -21.83
N LEU A 193 -18.10 4.70 -22.65
CA LEU A 193 -17.13 3.62 -22.53
C LEU A 193 -16.41 3.68 -21.17
N PHE A 194 -15.88 4.83 -20.78
CA PHE A 194 -15.20 5.04 -19.51
C PHE A 194 -16.06 4.62 -18.30
N TRP A 195 -17.29 5.14 -18.21
CA TRP A 195 -18.18 4.79 -17.10
C TRP A 195 -18.63 3.33 -17.14
N SER A 196 -18.82 2.75 -18.33
CA SER A 196 -19.17 1.33 -18.48
C SER A 196 -18.05 0.40 -18.02
N VAL A 197 -16.79 0.73 -18.33
CA VAL A 197 -15.61 -0.04 -17.91
C VAL A 197 -15.46 0.00 -16.39
N ILE A 198 -15.61 1.18 -15.78
CA ILE A 198 -15.57 1.32 -14.32
C ILE A 198 -16.67 0.48 -13.67
N ALA A 199 -17.91 0.60 -14.15
CA ALA A 199 -19.03 -0.15 -13.62
C ALA A 199 -18.82 -1.68 -13.74
N ALA A 200 -18.33 -2.15 -14.89
CA ALA A 200 -18.02 -3.55 -15.13
C ALA A 200 -16.90 -4.07 -14.23
N ALA A 201 -15.81 -3.31 -14.08
CA ALA A 201 -14.69 -3.66 -13.20
C ALA A 201 -15.15 -3.78 -11.74
N ILE A 202 -15.96 -2.82 -11.25
CA ILE A 202 -16.53 -2.87 -9.90
C ILE A 202 -17.48 -4.06 -9.75
N ALA A 203 -18.37 -4.29 -10.71
CA ALA A 203 -19.32 -5.41 -10.67
C ALA A 203 -18.59 -6.76 -10.62
N PHE A 204 -17.54 -6.92 -11.44
CA PHE A 204 -16.73 -8.13 -11.45
C PHE A 204 -15.94 -8.30 -10.14
N ALA A 205 -15.39 -7.22 -9.59
CA ALA A 205 -14.71 -7.24 -8.29
C ALA A 205 -15.65 -7.65 -7.15
N LEU A 206 -16.90 -7.15 -7.17
CA LEU A 206 -17.94 -7.52 -6.23
C LEU A 206 -18.31 -9.00 -6.35
N MET A 207 -18.43 -9.51 -7.58
CA MET A 207 -18.69 -10.91 -7.82
C MET A 207 -17.56 -11.79 -7.26
N VAL A 208 -16.30 -11.45 -7.53
CA VAL A 208 -15.14 -12.16 -6.99
C VAL A 208 -15.12 -12.10 -5.46
N HIS A 209 -15.38 -10.93 -4.87
CA HIS A 209 -15.42 -10.75 -3.42
C HIS A 209 -16.46 -11.66 -2.76
N VAL A 210 -17.69 -11.67 -3.29
CA VAL A 210 -18.81 -12.42 -2.71
C VAL A 210 -18.72 -13.91 -3.01
N ALA A 211 -18.36 -14.29 -4.23
CA ALA A 211 -18.39 -15.69 -4.70
C ALA A 211 -17.11 -16.48 -4.40
N VAL A 212 -15.95 -15.82 -4.28
CA VAL A 212 -14.65 -16.48 -4.08
C VAL A 212 -14.04 -16.09 -2.75
N GLU A 213 -13.81 -14.79 -2.52
CA GLU A 213 -13.04 -14.34 -1.36
C GLU A 213 -13.76 -14.64 -0.04
N LYS A 214 -15.02 -14.24 0.11
CA LYS A 214 -15.81 -14.46 1.32
C LYS A 214 -15.97 -15.94 1.70
N PRO A 215 -16.27 -16.87 0.78
CA PRO A 215 -16.35 -18.30 1.11
C PRO A 215 -14.98 -18.94 1.38
N LEU A 216 -13.92 -18.55 0.69
CA LEU A 216 -12.58 -19.12 0.91
C LEU A 216 -11.85 -18.52 2.12
N ALA A 217 -12.15 -17.28 2.52
CA ALA A 217 -11.44 -16.61 3.61
C ALA A 217 -11.55 -17.36 4.96
N ARG A 218 -12.73 -17.93 5.25
CA ARG A 218 -12.96 -18.69 6.49
C ARG A 218 -12.12 -19.97 6.59
N PRO A 219 -12.19 -20.92 5.63
CA PRO A 219 -11.39 -22.14 5.70
C PRO A 219 -9.88 -21.87 5.63
N LEU A 220 -9.45 -20.89 4.82
CA LEU A 220 -8.03 -20.56 4.71
C LEU A 220 -7.46 -20.02 6.04
N ARG A 221 -8.20 -19.11 6.69
CA ARG A 221 -7.81 -18.56 8.00
C ARG A 221 -7.71 -19.67 9.04
N SER A 222 -8.70 -20.56 9.10
CA SER A 222 -8.68 -21.69 10.04
C SER A 222 -7.51 -22.64 9.76
N GLY A 223 -7.21 -22.93 8.49
CA GLY A 223 -6.07 -23.78 8.11
C GLY A 223 -4.72 -23.18 8.51
N ILE A 224 -4.51 -21.87 8.30
CA ILE A 224 -3.27 -21.19 8.67
C ILE A 224 -3.08 -21.19 10.20
N VAL A 225 -4.13 -20.88 10.96
CA VAL A 225 -4.06 -20.89 12.44
C VAL A 225 -3.72 -22.29 12.95
N LEU A 226 -4.38 -23.33 12.42
CA LEU A 226 -4.09 -24.72 12.77
C LEU A 226 -2.64 -25.11 12.43
N GLY A 227 -2.14 -24.71 11.26
CA GLY A 227 -0.75 -24.97 10.87
C GLY A 227 0.27 -24.26 11.76
N LEU A 228 0.01 -23.00 12.12
CA LEU A 228 0.86 -22.24 13.03
C LEU A 228 0.85 -22.83 14.44
N ASP A 229 -0.30 -23.25 14.95
CA ASP A 229 -0.40 -23.92 16.25
C ASP A 229 0.34 -25.27 16.24
N ALA A 230 0.24 -26.04 15.15
CA ALA A 230 1.00 -27.29 14.98
C ALA A 230 2.53 -27.03 14.98
N LEU A 231 3.00 -26.02 14.25
CA LEU A 231 4.41 -25.62 14.22
C LEU A 231 4.90 -25.13 15.58
N ARG A 232 4.09 -24.32 16.28
CA ARG A 232 4.41 -23.84 17.64
C ARG A 232 4.55 -25.02 18.61
N ASN A 233 3.61 -25.96 18.57
CA ASN A 233 3.63 -27.13 19.43
C ASN A 233 4.83 -28.04 19.12
N TRP A 234 5.15 -28.25 17.85
CA TRP A 234 6.34 -29.00 17.43
C TRP A 234 7.64 -28.37 17.94
N ALA A 235 7.79 -27.04 17.78
CA ALA A 235 8.96 -26.30 18.26
C ALA A 235 9.13 -26.41 19.79
N LEU A 236 8.03 -26.29 20.55
CA LEU A 236 8.04 -26.45 22.01
C LEU A 236 8.41 -27.87 22.44
N THR A 237 7.95 -28.90 21.74
CA THR A 237 8.34 -30.29 22.02
C THR A 237 9.80 -30.57 21.71
N ALA A 238 10.33 -30.03 20.60
CA ALA A 238 11.74 -30.15 20.22
C ALA A 238 12.68 -29.42 21.20
N GLN A 239 12.24 -28.30 21.77
CA GLN A 239 13.00 -27.59 22.80
C GLN A 239 13.02 -28.34 24.13
N ARG A 240 11.90 -28.98 24.51
CA ARG A 240 11.82 -29.81 25.75
C ARG A 240 12.67 -31.07 25.69
N SER A 241 12.80 -31.72 24.54
CA SER A 241 13.67 -32.89 24.39
C SER A 241 15.15 -32.52 24.49
N ARG A 242 15.53 -31.33 24.00
CA ARG A 242 16.90 -30.79 24.10
C ARG A 242 17.34 -30.39 25.51
N MET A 243 16.42 -30.00 26.40
CA MET A 243 16.76 -29.66 27.80
C MET A 243 16.77 -30.87 28.76
N ARG A 244 16.43 -32.07 28.26
CA ARG A 244 16.44 -33.33 29.04
C ARG A 244 17.69 -34.19 28.77
N GLN A 245 18.58 -33.73 27.90
CA GLN A 245 19.92 -34.28 27.67
C GLN A 245 20.94 -33.36 28.31
#